data_AF-A0A4Y2ASW8-F1
#
_entry.id   AF-A0A4Y2ASW8-F1
#
_cell.length_a   1.000
_cell.length_b   1.000
_cell.length_c   1.000
_cell.angle_alpha   90.00
_cell.angle_beta   90.00
_cell.angle_gamma   90.00
#
_symmetry.space_group_name_H-M   'P 1'
#
loop_
_entity.id
_entity.type
_entity.pdbx_description
1 polymer ?
#
loop_
_entity_poly.entity_id
_entity_poly.type
_entity_poly.pdbx_seq_one_letter_code
_entity_poly.pdbx_strand_id
1 'polypeptide(L)'
;MDERERTKVLSAHPITALNHCLKWPFQSLFVEMAMHLCNKMDIHHFEVVFRSILDNCIIKGLKDFDYKELLEEFWHLTPAAFKEELKNNVQLMKQITIVLNYDKTNESITLGQILNKYMRKNLPE
;
A
#
# COMPACT_ATOMS: atom_id res chain seq x y z
N MET A 1 25.74 -9.45 12.21
CA MET A 1 24.84 -9.93 11.14
C MET A 1 25.35 -9.38 9.83
N ASP A 2 25.71 -10.26 8.91
CA ASP A 2 26.20 -9.84 7.60
C ASP A 2 25.05 -9.41 6.67
N GLU A 3 25.38 -8.76 5.54
CA GLU A 3 24.39 -8.21 4.60
C GLU A 3 23.55 -9.29 3.91
N ARG A 4 24.10 -10.50 3.73
CA ARG A 4 23.39 -11.63 3.11
C ARG A 4 22.39 -12.24 4.07
N GLU A 5 22.76 -12.38 5.34
CA GLU A 5 21.87 -12.81 6.42
C GLU A 5 20.71 -11.82 6.59
N ARG A 6 20.99 -10.52 6.59
CA ARG A 6 19.94 -9.47 6.62
C ARG A 6 18.96 -9.61 5.47
N THR A 7 19.48 -9.74 4.26
CA THR A 7 18.66 -9.89 3.05
C THR A 7 17.80 -11.15 3.11
N LYS A 8 18.34 -12.28 3.59
CA LYS A 8 17.58 -13.52 3.77
C LYS A 8 16.46 -13.37 4.80
N VAL A 9 16.73 -12.75 5.95
CA VAL A 9 15.74 -12.57 7.02
C VAL A 9 14.60 -11.64 6.57
N LEU A 10 14.92 -10.53 5.91
CA LEU A 10 13.92 -9.60 5.36
C LEU A 10 13.10 -10.26 4.24
N SER A 11 13.75 -11.06 3.40
CA SER A 11 13.09 -11.82 2.33
C SER A 11 12.13 -12.89 2.83
N ALA A 12 12.34 -13.42 4.03
CA ALA A 12 11.46 -14.41 4.63
C ALA A 12 10.17 -13.80 5.18
N HIS A 13 10.15 -12.47 5.39
CA HIS A 13 9.01 -11.75 5.97
C HIS A 13 8.69 -10.48 5.17
N PRO A 14 8.27 -10.62 3.90
CA PRO A 14 8.15 -9.47 3.00
C PRO A 14 7.15 -8.42 3.48
N ILE A 15 6.00 -8.85 4.04
CA ILE A 15 5.02 -7.92 4.63
C ILE A 15 5.66 -7.10 5.76
N THR A 16 6.38 -7.76 6.68
CA THR A 16 6.99 -7.10 7.84
C THR A 16 8.04 -6.10 7.40
N ALA A 17 8.89 -6.46 6.43
CA ALA A 17 9.90 -5.56 5.87
C ALA A 17 9.26 -4.32 5.25
N LEU A 18 8.23 -4.49 4.42
CA LEU A 18 7.52 -3.37 3.78
C LEU A 18 6.77 -2.49 4.78
N ASN A 19 6.10 -3.09 5.77
CA ASN A 19 5.42 -2.35 6.83
C ASN A 19 6.38 -1.56 7.72
N HIS A 20 7.61 -2.03 7.90
CA HIS A 20 8.65 -1.24 8.56
C HIS A 20 9.07 -0.03 7.73
N CYS A 21 9.13 -0.17 6.41
CA CYS A 21 9.42 0.95 5.51
C CYS A 21 8.32 2.01 5.55
N LEU A 22 7.06 1.68 5.86
CA LEU A 22 5.98 2.68 6.00
C LEU A 22 6.13 3.62 7.20
N LYS A 23 7.03 3.32 8.15
CA LYS A 23 7.26 4.13 9.36
C LYS A 23 8.33 5.19 9.09
N TRP A 24 8.13 6.38 9.66
CA TRP A 24 9.15 7.43 9.66
C TRP A 24 10.48 6.94 10.27
N PRO A 25 11.64 7.20 9.64
CA PRO A 25 11.89 7.94 8.39
C PRO A 25 12.14 7.05 7.16
N PHE A 26 11.67 5.80 7.16
CA PHE A 26 12.08 4.77 6.19
C PHE A 26 11.25 4.73 4.90
N GLN A 27 10.27 5.61 4.73
CA GLN A 27 9.32 5.57 3.61
C GLN A 27 10.00 5.66 2.25
N SER A 28 11.11 6.41 2.15
CA SER A 28 11.89 6.51 0.90
C SER A 28 12.52 5.18 0.48
N LEU A 29 12.68 4.22 1.38
CA LEU A 29 13.23 2.88 1.10
C LEU A 29 12.15 1.88 0.66
N PHE A 30 10.87 2.25 0.76
CA PHE A 30 9.76 1.34 0.55
C PHE A 30 9.78 0.73 -0.85
N VAL A 31 9.91 1.56 -1.89
CA VAL A 31 9.85 1.10 -3.29
C VAL A 31 11.04 0.22 -3.65
N GLU A 32 12.25 0.61 -3.23
CA GLU A 32 13.45 -0.20 -3.40
C GLU A 32 13.26 -1.58 -2.75
N MET A 33 12.78 -1.61 -1.51
CA MET A 33 12.50 -2.84 -0.80
C MET A 33 11.39 -3.67 -1.50
N ALA A 34 10.34 -3.03 -2.00
CA ALA A 34 9.26 -3.68 -2.73
C ALA A 34 9.79 -4.34 -4.02
N MET A 35 10.63 -3.65 -4.80
CA MET A 35 11.24 -4.21 -6.00
C MET A 35 11.99 -5.53 -5.72
N HIS A 36 12.69 -5.61 -4.59
CA HIS A 36 13.41 -6.82 -4.20
C HIS A 36 12.50 -7.95 -3.68
N LEU A 37 11.34 -7.62 -3.13
CA LEU A 37 10.47 -8.56 -2.44
C LEU A 37 9.27 -9.02 -3.27
N CYS A 38 8.82 -8.26 -4.28
CA CYS A 38 7.63 -8.57 -5.08
C CYS A 38 7.64 -9.98 -5.66
N ASN A 39 8.80 -10.47 -6.12
CA ASN A 39 8.94 -11.83 -6.68
C ASN A 39 8.79 -12.96 -5.65
N LYS A 40 8.76 -12.63 -4.36
CA LYS A 40 8.60 -13.56 -3.24
C LYS A 40 7.23 -13.44 -2.57
N MET A 41 6.40 -12.52 -3.06
CA MET A 41 5.08 -12.23 -2.53
C MET A 41 4.02 -12.97 -3.35
N ASP A 42 3.07 -13.59 -2.66
CA ASP A 42 1.81 -14.00 -3.26
C ASP A 42 0.76 -12.88 -3.16
N ILE A 43 -0.42 -13.14 -3.74
CA ILE A 43 -1.55 -12.21 -3.73
C ILE A 43 -1.92 -11.70 -2.33
N HIS A 44 -1.90 -12.58 -1.32
CA HIS A 44 -2.27 -12.21 0.05
C HIS A 44 -1.27 -11.20 0.63
N HIS A 45 0.02 -11.37 0.34
CA HIS A 45 1.03 -10.39 0.73
C HIS A 45 0.78 -9.02 0.10
N PHE A 46 0.42 -8.95 -1.18
CA PHE A 46 0.07 -7.68 -1.83
C PHE A 46 -1.17 -7.04 -1.20
N GLU A 47 -2.23 -7.82 -0.95
CA GLU A 47 -3.44 -7.31 -0.28
C GLU A 47 -3.14 -6.68 1.08
N VAL A 48 -2.32 -7.36 1.90
CA VAL A 48 -1.95 -6.87 3.24
C VAL A 48 -1.14 -5.59 3.16
N VAL A 49 -0.24 -5.46 2.20
CA VAL A 49 0.57 -4.24 2.02
C VAL A 49 -0.30 -3.08 1.54
N PHE A 50 -1.20 -3.29 0.57
CA PHE A 50 -2.15 -2.25 0.15
C PHE A 50 -3.02 -1.78 1.31
N ARG A 51 -3.59 -2.70 2.10
CA ARG A 51 -4.34 -2.36 3.31
C ARG A 51 -3.50 -1.58 4.31
N SER A 52 -2.23 -1.94 4.47
CA SER A 52 -1.34 -1.23 5.38
C SER A 52 -1.13 0.23 4.94
N ILE A 53 -0.90 0.49 3.66
CA ILE A 53 -0.77 1.86 3.14
C ILE A 53 -2.10 2.63 3.27
N LEU A 54 -3.21 2.01 2.88
CA LEU A 54 -4.53 2.63 2.92
C LEU A 54 -4.96 2.95 4.36
N ASP A 55 -4.99 1.96 5.24
CA ASP A 55 -5.57 2.06 6.57
C ASP A 55 -4.64 2.75 7.58
N ASN A 56 -3.32 2.52 7.47
CA ASN A 56 -2.37 3.07 8.43
C ASN A 56 -1.73 4.39 8.02
N CYS A 57 -1.80 4.77 6.74
CA CYS A 57 -1.17 5.99 6.28
C CYS A 57 -2.20 6.97 5.71
N ILE A 58 -2.89 6.59 4.62
CA ILE A 58 -3.76 7.51 3.89
C ILE A 58 -5.02 7.84 4.69
N ILE A 59 -5.74 6.84 5.20
CA ILE A 59 -6.98 7.00 5.95
C ILE A 59 -6.75 7.73 7.28
N LYS A 60 -5.60 7.50 7.92
CA LYS A 60 -5.18 8.23 9.13
C LYS A 60 -4.76 9.67 8.83
N GLY A 61 -4.60 10.04 7.56
CA GLY A 61 -4.24 11.39 7.15
C GLY A 61 -2.81 11.77 7.53
N LEU A 62 -1.89 10.81 7.52
CA LEU A 62 -0.47 11.09 7.74
C LEU A 62 0.06 12.00 6.62
N LYS A 63 0.91 12.96 7.00
CA LYS A 63 1.44 14.01 6.10
C LYS A 63 2.98 14.05 6.07
N ASP A 64 3.63 13.09 6.70
CA ASP A 64 5.09 12.96 6.76
C ASP A 64 5.70 12.36 5.48
N PHE A 65 4.87 11.80 4.59
CA PHE A 65 5.29 11.30 3.28
C PHE A 65 4.15 11.37 2.24
N ASP A 66 4.45 11.34 0.94
CA ASP A 66 3.42 11.20 -0.10
C ASP A 66 3.00 9.74 -0.27
N TYR A 67 2.08 9.32 0.60
CA TYR A 67 1.56 7.95 0.59
C TYR A 67 0.67 7.62 -0.62
N LYS A 68 0.20 8.63 -1.35
CA LYS A 68 -0.50 8.39 -2.63
C LYS A 68 0.52 7.92 -3.66
N GLU A 69 1.61 8.67 -3.82
CA GLU A 69 2.69 8.33 -4.75
C GLU A 69 3.29 6.96 -4.40
N LEU A 70 3.55 6.69 -3.12
CA LEU A 70 4.02 5.37 -2.67
C LEU A 70 3.06 4.23 -3.06
N LEU A 71 1.76 4.43 -2.94
CA LEU A 71 0.76 3.44 -3.36
C LEU A 71 0.75 3.26 -4.88
N GLU A 72 0.88 4.34 -5.65
CA GLU A 72 0.98 4.31 -7.11
C GLU A 72 2.19 3.51 -7.58
N GLU A 73 3.37 3.78 -7.01
CA GLU A 73 4.60 3.04 -7.32
C GLU A 73 4.46 1.56 -6.95
N PHE A 74 3.91 1.26 -5.78
CA PHE A 74 3.66 -0.13 -5.39
C PHE A 74 2.66 -0.82 -6.32
N TRP A 75 1.60 -0.12 -6.74
CA TRP A 75 0.68 -0.61 -7.75
C TRP A 75 1.37 -0.90 -9.07
N HIS A 76 2.31 -0.06 -9.52
CA HIS A 76 3.08 -0.32 -10.74
C HIS A 76 3.95 -1.58 -10.62
N LEU A 77 4.52 -1.84 -9.45
CA LEU A 77 5.30 -3.05 -9.18
C LEU A 77 4.47 -4.33 -9.07
N THR A 78 3.18 -4.24 -8.76
CA THR A 78 2.30 -5.42 -8.64
C THR A 78 2.16 -6.14 -9.98
N PRO A 79 2.45 -7.45 -10.05
CA PRO A 79 2.26 -8.27 -11.25
C PRO A 79 0.82 -8.21 -11.80
N ALA A 80 0.68 -8.21 -13.13
CA ALA A 80 -0.62 -8.13 -13.80
C ALA A 80 -1.59 -9.24 -13.35
N ALA A 81 -1.11 -10.48 -13.19
CA ALA A 81 -1.93 -11.59 -12.70
C ALA A 81 -2.55 -11.28 -11.32
N PHE A 82 -1.79 -10.68 -10.41
CA PHE A 82 -2.29 -10.30 -9.10
C PHE A 82 -3.22 -9.08 -9.15
N LYS A 83 -3.01 -8.13 -10.07
CA LYS A 83 -3.96 -7.03 -10.30
C LYS A 83 -5.34 -7.54 -10.73
N GLU A 84 -5.37 -8.57 -11.57
CA GLU A 84 -6.61 -9.24 -11.96
C GLU A 84 -7.25 -9.95 -10.77
N GLU A 85 -6.47 -10.68 -9.98
CA GLU A 85 -6.98 -11.39 -8.81
C GLU A 85 -7.51 -10.43 -7.72
N LEU A 86 -6.84 -9.29 -7.51
CA LEU A 86 -7.31 -8.24 -6.60
C LEU A 86 -8.71 -7.75 -6.96
N LYS A 87 -9.16 -7.81 -8.23
CA LYS A 87 -10.53 -7.44 -8.63
C LYS A 87 -11.60 -8.27 -7.91
N ASN A 88 -11.26 -9.47 -7.45
CA ASN A 88 -12.14 -10.29 -6.63
C ASN A 88 -12.35 -9.68 -5.22
N ASN A 89 -11.37 -8.94 -4.71
CA ASN A 89 -11.49 -8.12 -3.51
C ASN A 89 -12.06 -6.73 -3.86
N VAL A 90 -13.35 -6.71 -4.20
CA VAL A 90 -14.07 -5.53 -4.70
C VAL A 90 -13.87 -4.29 -3.81
N GLN A 91 -13.85 -4.48 -2.49
CA GLN A 91 -13.65 -3.39 -1.54
C GLN A 91 -12.25 -2.78 -1.64
N LEU A 92 -11.21 -3.62 -1.56
CA LEU A 92 -9.83 -3.19 -1.64
C LEU A 92 -9.53 -2.51 -2.98
N MET A 93 -10.00 -3.10 -4.08
CA MET A 93 -9.79 -2.53 -5.41
C MET A 93 -10.47 -1.19 -5.62
N LYS A 94 -11.67 -0.99 -5.05
CA LYS A 94 -12.32 0.32 -5.06
C LYS A 94 -11.50 1.36 -4.30
N GLN A 95 -10.93 1.00 -3.14
CA GLN A 95 -10.06 1.91 -2.40
C GLN A 95 -8.79 2.27 -3.19
N ILE A 96 -8.11 1.28 -3.77
CA ILE A 96 -6.94 1.49 -4.64
C ILE A 96 -7.32 2.43 -5.80
N THR A 97 -8.44 2.15 -6.49
CA THR A 97 -8.91 2.95 -7.62
C THR A 97 -9.21 4.40 -7.23
N ILE A 98 -9.78 4.63 -6.05
CA ILE A 98 -10.00 5.99 -5.52
C ILE A 98 -8.66 6.73 -5.35
N VAL A 99 -7.64 6.05 -4.81
CA VAL A 99 -6.30 6.65 -4.65
C VAL A 99 -5.65 6.95 -5.99
N LEU A 100 -5.66 6.00 -6.93
CA LEU A 100 -5.03 6.15 -8.25
C LEU A 100 -5.68 7.27 -9.09
N ASN A 101 -6.99 7.51 -8.91
CA ASN A 101 -7.72 8.55 -9.64
C ASN A 101 -7.87 9.86 -8.85
N TYR A 102 -7.25 9.96 -7.68
CA TYR A 102 -7.37 11.17 -6.85
C TYR A 102 -6.57 12.30 -7.48
N ASP A 103 -7.27 13.34 -7.92
CA ASP A 103 -6.66 14.60 -8.33
C ASP A 103 -6.70 15.60 -7.16
N LYS A 104 -5.53 16.16 -6.82
CA LYS A 104 -5.36 17.16 -5.74
C LYS A 104 -6.05 18.50 -6.09
N THR A 105 -6.56 18.69 -7.31
CA THR A 105 -7.14 19.96 -7.81
C THR A 105 -8.45 20.41 -7.15
N ASN A 106 -9.07 19.62 -6.26
CA ASN A 106 -10.29 20.02 -5.53
C ASN A 106 -10.04 20.11 -4.01
N GLU A 107 -9.76 21.31 -3.52
CA GLU A 107 -9.14 21.61 -2.22
C GLU A 107 -10.01 21.46 -0.94
N SER A 108 -11.21 20.87 -0.97
CA SER A 108 -12.02 20.78 0.27
C SER A 108 -11.95 19.44 1.01
N ILE A 109 -11.57 18.34 0.34
CA ILE A 109 -11.62 17.00 0.93
C ILE A 109 -10.31 16.26 0.68
N THR A 110 -9.67 15.81 1.76
CA THR A 110 -8.46 14.98 1.70
C THR A 110 -8.79 13.56 1.23
N LEU A 111 -7.83 12.92 0.58
CA LEU A 111 -7.95 11.52 0.14
C LEU A 111 -8.38 10.56 1.28
N GLY A 112 -7.80 10.73 2.47
CA GLY A 112 -8.19 9.95 3.66
C GLY A 112 -9.65 10.14 4.06
N GLN A 113 -10.19 11.36 3.94
CA GLN A 113 -11.61 11.62 4.20
C GLN A 113 -12.53 10.99 3.14
N ILE A 114 -12.12 10.99 1.86
CA ILE A 114 -12.86 10.31 0.78
C ILE A 114 -12.96 8.81 1.08
N LEU A 115 -11.82 8.18 1.40
CA LEU A 115 -11.77 6.76 1.75
C LEU A 115 -12.59 6.43 3.00
N ASN A 116 -12.50 7.24 4.06
CA ASN A 116 -13.32 7.07 5.28
C ASN A 116 -14.82 7.14 4.98
N LYS A 117 -15.24 8.10 4.15
CA LYS A 117 -16.65 8.24 3.75
C LYS A 117 -17.11 7.03 2.94
N TYR A 118 -16.26 6.49 2.07
CA TYR A 118 -16.54 5.26 1.33
C TYR A 118 -16.69 4.06 2.28
N MET A 119 -15.78 3.88 3.24
CA MET A 119 -15.82 2.78 4.20
C MET A 119 -17.08 2.79 5.06
N ARG A 120 -17.48 3.97 5.57
CA ARG A 120 -18.70 4.10 6.40
C ARG A 120 -19.99 3.75 5.65
N LYS A 121 -20.03 3.96 4.33
CA LYS A 121 -21.20 3.64 3.50
C LYS A 121 -21.34 2.16 3.17
N ASN A 122 -20.30 1.35 3.39
CA ASN A 122 -20.24 -0.06 2.99
C ASN A 122 -19.98 -1.00 4.18
N LEU A 123 -20.24 -0.55 5.42
CA LEU A 123 -20.33 -1.45 6.56
C LEU A 123 -21.64 -2.25 6.47
N PRO A 124 -21.63 -3.58 6.67
CA PRO A 124 -22.86 -4.31 6.93
C PRO A 124 -23.49 -3.75 8.21
N GLU A 125 -24.80 -3.50 8.18
CA GLU A 125 -25.59 -3.20 9.39
C GLU A 125 -25.52 -4.34 10.42
#